data_AF-A0A268RA08-F1
#
_entry.id   AF-A0A268RA08-F1
#
_cell.length_a   1.000
_cell.length_b   1.000
_cell.length_c   1.000
_cell.angle_alpha   90.00
_cell.angle_beta   90.00
_cell.angle_gamma   90.00
#
_symmetry.space_group_name_H-M   'P 1'
#
loop_
_entity.id
_entity.type
_entity.pdbx_description
1 polymer ?
#
loop_
_entity_poly.entity_id
_entity_poly.type
_entity_poly.pdbx_seq_one_letter_code
_entity_poly.pdbx_strand_id
1 'polypeptide(L)' 'IQHRFTKPAKKVIEKRYPKTKLEMDEEKRKYKWGRYGIGKYVYPTDEAKDLEHTIREYIHSYFPEAEVQYFT' A
#
# COMPACT_ATOMS: atom_id res chain seq x y z
N ILE A 1 2.07 -0.73 7.21
CA ILE A 1 2.28 0.06 5.97
C ILE A 1 1.85 -0.81 4.79
N GLN A 2 0.96 -0.32 3.93
CA GLN A 2 0.55 -0.94 2.68
C GLN A 2 1.35 -0.40 1.49
N HIS A 3 1.38 -1.16 0.39
CA HIS A 3 2.00 -0.70 -0.85
C HIS A 3 1.33 0.59 -1.35
N ARG A 4 2.17 1.58 -1.69
CA ARG A 4 1.73 2.87 -2.24
C ARG A 4 2.74 3.36 -3.26
N PHE A 5 2.28 4.05 -4.29
CA PHE A 5 3.15 4.66 -5.29
C PHE A 5 2.60 6.00 -5.79
N THR A 6 3.47 6.80 -6.39
CA THR A 6 3.09 8.06 -7.04
C THR A 6 3.21 7.89 -8.56
N LYS A 7 2.51 8.72 -9.32
CA LYS A 7 2.58 8.71 -10.79
C LYS A 7 4.03 8.86 -11.33
N PRO A 8 4.88 9.75 -10.76
CA PRO A 8 6.30 9.79 -11.14
C PRO A 8 7.06 8.52 -10.79
N ALA A 9 6.76 7.89 -9.65
CA ALA A 9 7.45 6.67 -9.22
C ALA A 9 7.24 5.53 -10.23
N LYS A 10 6.02 5.34 -10.74
CA LYS A 10 5.72 4.36 -11.79
C LYS A 10 6.66 4.51 -12.99
N LYS A 11 6.74 5.71 -13.56
CA LYS A 11 7.63 6.01 -14.71
C LYS A 11 9.10 5.75 -14.40
N VAL A 12 9.56 6.12 -13.21
CA VAL A 12 10.94 5.92 -12.78
C VAL A 12 11.25 4.43 -12.63
N ILE A 13 10.33 3.66 -12.03
CA ILE A 13 10.50 2.23 -11.80
C ILE A 13 10.48 1.46 -13.11
N GLU A 14 9.53 1.74 -14.01
CA GLU A 14 9.46 1.09 -15.34
C GLU A 14 10.73 1.34 -16.16
N LYS A 15 11.30 2.56 -16.09
CA LYS A 15 12.57 2.87 -16.78
C LYS A 15 13.77 2.15 -16.16
N ARG A 16 13.87 2.10 -14.83
CA ARG A 16 15.02 1.52 -14.12
C ARG A 16 14.96 0.00 -14.05
N TYR A 17 13.76 -0.57 -14.04
CA TYR A 17 13.50 -2.00 -13.91
C TYR A 17 12.53 -2.47 -15.00
N PRO A 18 12.98 -2.57 -16.26
CA PRO A 18 12.09 -2.84 -17.40
C PRO A 18 11.36 -4.19 -17.34
N LYS A 19 11.87 -5.14 -16.54
CA LYS A 19 11.29 -6.48 -16.35
C LYS A 19 10.66 -6.65 -14.95
N THR A 20 10.33 -5.54 -14.28
CA THR A 20 9.68 -5.59 -12.97
C THR A 20 8.33 -6.29 -13.06
N LYS A 21 8.01 -7.09 -12.04
CA LYS A 21 6.67 -7.66 -11.84
C LYS A 21 5.83 -6.80 -10.88
N LEU A 22 6.34 -5.63 -10.49
CA LEU A 22 5.68 -4.75 -9.54
C LEU A 22 4.40 -4.17 -10.16
N GLU A 23 3.27 -4.51 -9.54
CA GLU A 23 1.93 -4.05 -9.92
C GLU A 23 1.77 -2.56 -9.53
N MET A 24 1.53 -1.71 -10.52
CA MET A 24 1.35 -0.26 -10.38
C MET A 24 0.26 0.27 -11.33
N ASP A 25 -0.80 -0.50 -11.54
CA ASP A 25 -2.01 -0.08 -12.24
C ASP A 25 -2.76 0.94 -11.39
N GLU A 26 -3.00 2.12 -11.96
CA GLU A 26 -3.67 3.22 -11.26
C GLU A 26 -5.19 2.97 -11.15
N GLU A 27 -5.77 2.19 -12.08
CA GLU A 27 -7.21 1.92 -12.15
C GLU A 27 -7.69 1.00 -11.03
N LYS A 28 -6.80 0.15 -10.51
CA LYS A 28 -7.06 -0.76 -9.39
C LYS A 28 -6.81 -0.11 -8.03
N ARG A 29 -6.57 1.20 -7.99
CA ARG A 29 -6.08 1.89 -6.79
C ARG A 29 -6.94 3.10 -6.46
N LYS A 30 -6.98 3.42 -5.17
CA LYS A 30 -7.58 4.65 -4.67
C LYS A 30 -6.51 5.74 -4.63
N TYR A 31 -6.76 6.87 -5.29
CA TYR A 31 -5.89 8.03 -5.20
C TYR A 31 -6.18 8.85 -3.93
N LYS A 32 -5.15 9.09 -3.12
CA LYS A 32 -5.18 9.98 -1.96
C LYS A 32 -4.42 11.26 -2.26
N TRP A 33 -5.11 12.39 -2.21
CA TRP A 33 -4.54 13.72 -2.41
C TRP A 33 -3.53 14.05 -1.30
N GLY A 34 -2.39 14.64 -1.71
CA GLY A 34 -1.40 15.17 -0.78
C GLY A 34 -1.88 16.51 -0.21
N ARG A 35 -1.65 16.76 1.08
CA ARG A 35 -2.05 18.01 1.73
C ARG A 35 -1.26 19.23 1.22
N TYR A 36 0.05 19.04 0.99
CA TYR A 36 0.98 20.10 0.56
C TYR A 36 1.84 19.70 -0.65
N GLY A 37 1.55 18.55 -1.25
CA GLY A 37 2.38 17.98 -2.31
C GLY A 37 1.59 16.99 -3.14
N ILE A 38 2.31 16.13 -3.87
CA ILE A 38 1.66 15.16 -4.76
C ILE A 38 0.89 14.10 -3.99
N GLY A 39 -0.22 13.65 -4.58
CA GLY A 39 -0.97 12.51 -4.07
C GLY A 39 -0.29 11.18 -4.38
N LYS A 40 -0.92 10.10 -3.93
CA LYS A 40 -0.43 8.74 -4.06
C LYS A 40 -1.57 7.74 -4.23
N TYR A 41 -1.28 6.63 -4.89
CA TYR A 41 -2.17 5.50 -5.07
C TYR A 41 -1.97 4.52 -3.92
N VAL A 42 -3.07 4.08 -3.32
CA VAL A 42 -3.14 3.05 -2.27
C VAL A 42 -4.19 2.00 -2.65
N TYR A 43 -4.28 0.88 -1.92
CA TYR A 43 -5.38 -0.06 -2.15
C TYR A 43 -6.75 0.61 -1.93
N PRO A 44 -7.81 0.12 -2.60
CA PRO A 44 -9.20 0.46 -2.27
C PRO A 44 -9.47 0.28 -0.77
N THR A 45 -10.47 0.99 -0.24
CA THR A 45 -10.76 0.99 1.21
C THR A 45 -11.00 -0.42 1.74
N ASP A 46 -11.76 -1.23 1.00
CA ASP A 46 -12.16 -2.57 1.43
C ASP A 46 -10.95 -3.51 1.42
N GLU A 47 -10.18 -3.54 0.33
CA GLU A 47 -8.94 -4.31 0.26
C GLU A 47 -7.91 -3.91 1.33
N ALA A 48 -7.78 -2.61 1.63
CA ALA A 48 -6.89 -2.14 2.69
C ALA A 48 -7.36 -2.62 4.08
N LYS A 49 -8.68 -2.66 4.31
CA LYS A 49 -9.28 -3.16 5.56
C LYS A 49 -9.08 -4.67 5.70
N ASP A 50 -9.25 -5.41 4.62
CA ASP A 50 -9.03 -6.86 4.60
C ASP A 50 -7.57 -7.20 4.89
N LEU A 51 -6.63 -6.46 4.30
CA LEU A 51 -5.20 -6.59 4.59
C LEU A 51 -4.88 -6.28 6.05
N GLU A 52 -5.43 -5.18 6.60
CA GLU A 52 -5.22 -4.80 7.99
C GLU A 52 -5.76 -5.88 8.94
N HIS A 53 -6.98 -6.35 8.71
CA HIS A 53 -7.61 -7.38 9.52
C HIS A 53 -6.79 -8.67 9.52
N THR A 54 -6.46 -9.18 8.32
CA THR A 54 -5.70 -10.42 8.16
C THR A 54 -4.35 -10.37 8.89
N ILE A 55 -3.61 -9.26 8.74
CA ILE A 55 -2.30 -9.11 9.39
C ILE A 55 -2.46 -9.02 10.91
N ARG A 56 -3.47 -8.29 11.41
CA ARG A 56 -3.73 -8.20 12.86
C ARG A 56 -4.13 -9.54 13.45
N GLU A 57 -4.93 -10.34 12.76
CA GLU A 57 -5.29 -11.70 13.20
C GLU A 57 -4.06 -12.61 13.31
N TYR A 58 -3.16 -12.56 12.33
CA TYR A 58 -1.91 -13.32 12.40
C TYR A 58 -1.03 -12.85 13.55
N ILE A 59 -0.89 -11.54 13.77
CA ILE A 59 -0.13 -11.01 14.90
C ILE A 59 -0.74 -11.51 16.21
N HIS A 60 -2.06 -11.41 16.38
CA HIS A 60 -2.72 -11.89 17.59
C HIS A 60 -2.52 -13.39 17.82
N SER A 61 -2.52 -14.18 16.74
CA SER A 61 -2.36 -15.65 16.81
C SER A 61 -0.94 -16.08 17.19
N TYR A 62 0.08 -15.43 16.63
CA TYR A 62 1.49 -15.83 16.80
C TYR A 62 2.24 -15.00 17.86
N PHE A 63 1.74 -13.81 18.19
CA PHE A 63 2.33 -12.85 19.12
C PHE A 63 1.23 -12.21 19.99
N PRO A 64 0.61 -12.97 20.91
CA PRO A 64 -0.59 -12.54 21.63
C PRO A 64 -0.39 -11.25 22.47
N GLU A 65 0.83 -11.02 22.96
CA GLU A 65 1.19 -9.84 23.76
C GLU A 65 1.71 -8.66 22.92
N ALA A 66 1.78 -8.79 21.59
CA ALA A 66 2.33 -7.74 20.74
C ALA A 66 1.31 -6.63 20.47
N GLU A 67 1.79 -5.40 20.56
CA GLU A 67 1.00 -4.21 20.24
C GLU A 67 1.18 -3.79 18.78
N VAL A 68 0.06 -3.65 18.05
CA VAL A 68 0.06 -3.12 16.69
C VAL A 68 -0.21 -1.62 16.71
N GLN A 69 0.87 -0.82 16.68
CA GLN A 69 0.79 0.64 16.80
C GLN A 69 -0.02 1.32 15.70
N TYR A 70 0.13 0.89 14.43
CA TYR A 70 -0.62 1.48 13.31
C TYR A 70 -0.62 0.60 12.06
N PHE A 71 -1.64 0.81 11.23
CA PHE A 71 -1.70 0.41 9.83
C PHE A 71 -1.91 1.66 8.98
N THR A 72 -1.18 1.79 7.86
CA THR A 72 -1.26 2.96 6.97
C THR A 72 -1.03 2.58 5.54
#